data_AF-A0A820HZZ5-F1
#
_entry.id   AF-A0A820HZZ5-F1
#
_cell.length_a   1.000
_cell.length_b   1.000
_cell.length_c   1.000
_cell.angle_alpha   90.00
_cell.angle_beta   90.00
_cell.angle_gamma   90.00
#
_symmetry.space_group_name_H-M   'P 1'
#
loop_
_entity.id
_entity.type
_entity.pdbx_description
1 polymer ?
#
loop_
_entity_poly.entity_id
_entity_poly.type
_entity_poly.pdbx_seq_one_letter_code
_entity_poly.pdbx_strand_id
1 'polypeptide(L)'
;QYWIKGYGIGNVTGFESIIDQLLKNIMPLYEQLHAYVRGRLCSKYENRFDCNGPIPAHILGNMWAQTWHDRLDDIIPYPAAPLINITKVLIEKKFSIHQLYTMAESFFT
;
A
#
# COMPACT_ATOMS: atom_id res chain seq x y z
N GLN A 1 22.74 -9.49 13.80
CA GLN A 1 22.72 -10.80 13.11
C GLN A 1 21.65 -11.78 13.62
N TYR A 2 21.16 -11.69 14.87
CA TYR A 2 20.15 -12.63 15.40
C TYR A 2 18.82 -12.65 14.61
N TRP A 3 18.29 -11.50 14.21
CA TRP A 3 17.01 -11.43 13.46
C TRP A 3 17.06 -12.06 12.07
N ILE A 4 18.21 -11.97 11.39
CA ILE A 4 18.38 -12.50 10.03
C ILE A 4 18.43 -14.04 10.03
N LYS A 5 18.75 -14.69 11.16
CA LYS A 5 18.82 -16.15 11.26
C LYS A 5 17.48 -16.84 10.95
N GLY A 6 16.35 -16.18 11.19
CA GLY A 6 15.02 -16.73 10.92
C GLY A 6 14.76 -17.03 9.44
N TYR A 7 15.54 -16.46 8.53
CA TYR A 7 15.40 -16.67 7.09
C TYR A 7 16.13 -17.92 6.58
N GLY A 8 16.91 -18.62 7.42
CA GLY A 8 17.61 -19.86 7.03
C GLY A 8 18.71 -19.67 5.97
N ILE A 9 19.07 -18.43 5.63
CA ILE A 9 20.13 -18.12 4.67
C ILE A 9 21.46 -18.19 5.42
N GLY A 10 22.29 -19.18 5.05
CA GLY A 10 23.48 -19.59 5.80
C GLY A 10 24.61 -18.56 5.92
N ASN A 11 24.50 -17.40 5.26
CA ASN A 11 25.42 -16.28 5.42
C ASN A 11 24.67 -14.93 5.42
N VAL A 12 25.14 -13.98 6.24
CA VAL A 12 24.55 -12.63 6.36
C VAL A 12 24.69 -11.85 5.06
N THR A 13 25.79 -12.08 4.32
CA THR A 13 26.04 -11.47 3.01
C THR A 13 25.03 -11.89 1.95
N GLY A 14 24.50 -13.11 2.02
CA GLY A 14 23.48 -13.59 1.09
C GLY A 14 22.15 -12.87 1.27
N PHE A 15 21.71 -12.68 2.53
CA PHE A 15 20.45 -11.99 2.82
C PHE A 15 20.47 -10.53 2.36
N GLU A 16 21.49 -9.76 2.76
CA GLU A 16 21.60 -8.34 2.39
C GLU A 16 21.67 -8.15 0.87
N SER A 17 22.46 -9.00 0.18
CA SER A 17 22.56 -9.00 -1.28
C SER A 17 21.21 -9.27 -1.97
N ILE A 18 20.42 -10.22 -1.45
CA ILE A 18 19.07 -10.50 -1.98
C ILE A 18 18.15 -9.28 -1.80
N ILE A 19 18.16 -8.65 -0.62
CA ILE A 19 17.33 -7.46 -0.35
C ILE A 19 17.74 -6.31 -1.27
N ASP A 20 19.03 -6.05 -1.45
CA ASP A 20 19.54 -5.01 -2.35
C ASP A 20 19.11 -5.27 -3.81
N GLN A 21 19.15 -6.51 -4.27
CA GLN A 21 18.68 -6.88 -5.61
C GLN A 21 17.18 -6.68 -5.76
N LEU A 22 16.38 -7.11 -4.78
CA LEU A 22 14.93 -6.90 -4.80
C LEU A 22 14.57 -5.41 -4.79
N LEU A 23 15.25 -4.61 -3.97
CA LEU A 23 15.04 -3.16 -3.92
C LEU A 23 15.35 -2.51 -5.27
N LYS A 24 16.47 -2.88 -5.91
CA LYS A 24 16.83 -2.39 -7.26
C LYS A 24 15.78 -2.78 -8.30
N ASN A 25 15.23 -3.98 -8.23
CA ASN A 25 14.20 -4.44 -9.17
C ASN A 25 12.86 -3.69 -9.00
N ILE A 26 12.50 -3.31 -7.77
CA ILE A 26 11.26 -2.58 -7.47
C ILE A 26 11.41 -1.07 -7.71
N MET A 27 12.62 -0.52 -7.60
CA MET A 27 12.88 0.92 -7.68
C MET A 27 12.22 1.61 -8.89
N PRO A 28 12.28 1.10 -10.13
CA PRO A 28 11.68 1.76 -11.28
C PRO A 28 10.15 1.91 -11.15
N LEU A 29 9.47 0.92 -10.57
CA LEU A 29 8.03 1.00 -10.31
C LEU A 29 7.74 1.99 -9.16
N TYR A 30 8.55 1.94 -8.10
CA TYR A 30 8.41 2.86 -6.97
C TYR A 30 8.58 4.32 -7.41
N GLU A 31 9.55 4.63 -8.25
CA GLU A 31 9.79 6.00 -8.75
C GLU A 31 8.60 6.52 -9.56
N GLN A 32 8.02 5.69 -10.44
CA GLN A 32 6.82 6.05 -11.20
C GLN A 32 5.62 6.32 -10.28
N LEU A 33 5.39 5.43 -9.31
CA LEU A 33 4.32 5.60 -8.32
C LEU A 33 4.55 6.85 -7.46
N HIS A 34 5.77 7.06 -6.98
CA HIS A 34 6.16 8.22 -6.19
C HIS A 34 5.94 9.52 -6.98
N ALA A 35 6.38 9.58 -8.24
CA ALA A 35 6.17 10.74 -9.09
C ALA A 35 4.68 11.03 -9.33
N TYR A 36 3.88 9.99 -9.61
CA TYR A 36 2.43 10.11 -9.77
C TYR A 36 1.77 10.67 -8.51
N VAL A 37 2.05 10.06 -7.34
CA VAL A 37 1.50 10.49 -6.06
C VAL A 37 1.92 11.91 -5.73
N ARG A 38 3.20 12.26 -5.91
CA ARG A 38 3.70 13.63 -5.73
C ARG A 38 2.93 14.62 -6.61
N GLY A 39 2.71 14.30 -7.89
CA GLY A 39 1.93 15.13 -8.80
C GLY A 39 0.51 15.39 -8.30
N ARG A 40 -0.19 14.33 -7.86
CA ARG A 40 -1.55 14.44 -7.30
C ARG A 40 -1.59 15.29 -6.02
N LEU A 41 -0.65 15.07 -5.11
CA LEU A 41 -0.57 15.84 -3.86
C LEU A 41 -0.20 17.30 -4.11
N CYS A 42 0.64 17.58 -5.10
CA CYS A 42 0.99 18.94 -5.52
C CYS A 42 -0.23 19.71 -6.03
N SER A 43 -1.07 19.08 -6.86
CA SER A 43 -2.34 19.69 -7.29
C SER A 43 -3.28 19.96 -6.11
N LYS A 44 -3.25 19.13 -5.05
CA LYS A 44 -4.11 19.30 -3.87
C LYS A 44 -3.59 20.38 -2.90
N TYR A 45 -2.28 20.45 -2.69
CA TYR A 45 -1.63 21.32 -1.71
C TYR A 45 -0.79 22.40 -2.39
N GLU A 46 -1.37 23.10 -3.37
CA GLU A 46 -0.71 24.10 -4.21
C GLU A 46 0.22 25.02 -3.41
N ASN A 47 1.48 25.13 -3.85
CA ASN A 47 2.52 25.98 -3.25
C ASN A 47 2.87 25.70 -1.78
N ARG A 48 2.49 24.55 -1.20
CA ARG A 48 2.84 24.20 0.19
C ARG A 48 4.13 23.40 0.34
N PHE A 49 4.63 22.81 -0.74
CA PHE A 49 5.92 22.12 -0.78
C PHE A 49 6.50 22.12 -2.19
N ASP A 50 7.80 21.80 -2.30
CA ASP A 50 8.49 21.69 -3.58
C ASP A 50 8.04 20.44 -4.35
N CYS A 51 7.36 20.65 -5.47
CA CYS A 51 6.86 19.60 -6.34
C CYS A 51 7.95 18.84 -7.11
N ASN A 52 9.17 19.37 -7.16
CA ASN A 52 10.32 18.68 -7.75
C ASN A 52 11.13 17.91 -6.69
N GLY A 53 10.91 18.19 -5.40
CA GLY A 53 11.58 17.57 -4.27
C GLY A 53 10.90 16.29 -3.74
N PRO A 54 11.38 15.76 -2.60
CA PRO A 54 10.74 14.64 -1.90
C PRO A 54 9.35 15.01 -1.38
N ILE A 55 8.47 14.01 -1.25
CA ILE A 55 7.16 14.23 -0.63
C ILE A 55 7.33 14.42 0.89
N PRO A 56 6.76 15.48 1.51
CA PRO A 56 6.81 15.63 2.96
C PRO A 56 6.15 14.45 3.70
N ALA A 57 6.82 13.90 4.72
CA ALA A 57 6.32 12.70 5.41
C ALA A 57 4.93 12.88 6.06
N HIS A 58 4.66 14.05 6.62
CA HIS A 58 3.43 14.34 7.36
C HIS A 58 2.15 14.40 6.50
N ILE A 59 2.27 14.41 5.16
CA ILE A 59 1.10 14.45 4.26
C ILE A 59 0.73 13.08 3.66
N LEU A 60 1.45 12.02 4.02
CA LEU A 60 1.34 10.69 3.39
C LEU A 60 0.36 9.73 4.07
N GLY A 61 -0.44 10.17 5.03
CA GLY A 61 -1.44 9.31 5.68
C GLY A 61 -1.25 9.26 7.17
N ASN A 62 -0.36 8.36 7.57
CA ASN A 62 0.01 8.11 8.96
C ASN A 62 1.30 8.84 9.38
N MET A 63 1.58 8.85 10.68
CA MET A 63 2.70 9.58 11.30
C MET A 63 4.09 9.18 10.79
N TRP A 64 4.24 7.99 10.20
CA TRP A 64 5.51 7.46 9.70
C TRP A 64 5.56 7.33 8.18
N ALA A 65 4.50 7.73 7.47
CA ALA A 65 4.35 7.54 6.03
C ALA A 65 4.54 6.08 5.56
N GLN A 66 4.31 5.11 6.45
CA GLN A 66 4.53 3.68 6.18
C GLN A 66 3.63 3.14 5.07
N THR A 67 2.43 3.70 4.94
CA THR A 67 1.42 3.33 3.94
C THR A 67 0.70 4.59 3.50
N TRP A 68 0.28 4.62 2.23
CA TRP A 68 -0.37 5.80 1.62
C TRP A 68 -1.87 5.59 1.37
N HIS A 69 -2.45 4.52 1.93
CA HIS A 69 -3.86 4.15 1.74
C HIS A 69 -4.83 5.24 2.22
N ASP A 70 -4.50 5.96 3.28
CA ASP A 70 -5.29 7.11 3.79
C ASP A 70 -5.32 8.31 2.83
N ARG A 71 -4.57 8.24 1.72
CA ARG A 71 -4.55 9.26 0.66
C ARG A 71 -5.19 8.74 -0.63
N LEU A 72 -5.85 7.58 -0.63
CA LEU A 72 -6.45 6.98 -1.82
C LEU A 72 -7.40 7.94 -2.54
N ASP A 73 -8.25 8.68 -1.80
CA ASP A 73 -9.18 9.66 -2.38
C ASP A 73 -8.47 10.76 -3.18
N ASP A 74 -7.24 11.11 -2.79
CA ASP A 74 -6.46 12.17 -3.44
C ASP A 74 -5.77 11.67 -4.72
N ILE A 75 -5.37 10.39 -4.70
CA ILE A 75 -4.52 9.81 -5.73
C ILE A 75 -5.29 8.89 -6.69
N ILE A 76 -6.57 8.63 -6.47
CA ILE A 76 -7.37 7.77 -7.35
C ILE A 76 -7.41 8.36 -8.78
N PRO A 77 -6.99 7.60 -9.82
CA PRO A 77 -6.94 8.14 -11.18
C PRO A 77 -8.32 8.44 -11.76
N TYR A 78 -9.31 7.61 -11.42
CA TYR A 78 -10.67 7.65 -11.95
C TYR A 78 -11.68 7.73 -10.79
N PRO A 79 -11.90 8.91 -10.18
CA PRO A 79 -12.74 9.04 -8.99
C PRO A 79 -14.23 8.70 -9.25
N ALA A 80 -14.68 8.80 -10.50
CA ALA A 80 -16.04 8.44 -10.89
C ALA A 80 -16.26 6.91 -10.98
N ALA A 81 -15.19 6.11 -11.04
CA ALA A 81 -15.31 4.67 -11.08
C ALA A 81 -15.60 4.13 -9.66
N PRO A 82 -16.68 3.33 -9.47
CA PRO A 82 -17.03 2.83 -8.15
C PRO A 82 -16.00 1.80 -7.66
N LEU A 83 -15.48 1.99 -6.45
CA LEU A 83 -14.80 0.92 -5.73
C LEU A 83 -15.83 -0.13 -5.30
N ILE A 84 -15.48 -1.41 -5.45
CA ILE A 84 -16.36 -2.50 -5.04
C ILE A 84 -16.49 -2.47 -3.51
N ASN A 85 -17.70 -2.20 -3.03
CA ASN A 85 -18.05 -2.27 -1.62
C ASN A 85 -19.30 -3.16 -1.45
N ILE A 86 -19.10 -4.36 -0.90
CA ILE A 86 -20.16 -5.36 -0.72
C ILE A 86 -20.90 -5.23 0.60
N THR A 87 -20.50 -4.31 1.50
CA THR A 87 -21.06 -4.19 2.85
C THR A 87 -22.57 -3.94 2.81
N LYS A 88 -23.05 -3.08 1.90
CA LYS A 88 -24.50 -2.82 1.75
C LYS A 88 -25.26 -4.10 1.38
N VAL A 89 -24.73 -4.86 0.41
CA VAL A 89 -25.33 -6.13 -0.04
C VAL A 89 -25.35 -7.16 1.09
N LEU A 90 -24.29 -7.24 1.89
CA LEU A 90 -24.24 -8.15 3.06
C LEU A 90 -25.29 -7.77 4.12
N ILE A 91 -25.45 -6.48 4.40
CA ILE A 91 -26.47 -5.99 5.35
C ILE A 91 -27.88 -6.25 4.82
N GLU A 92 -28.15 -5.95 3.54
CA GLU A 92 -29.43 -6.20 2.89
C GLU A 92 -29.80 -7.69 2.90
N LYS A 93 -28.82 -8.56 2.68
CA LYS A 93 -28.98 -10.02 2.75
C LYS A 93 -29.06 -10.55 4.19
N LYS A 94 -28.98 -9.69 5.21
CA LYS A 94 -28.91 -10.06 6.64
C LYS A 94 -27.85 -11.13 6.91
N PHE A 95 -26.71 -11.00 6.23
CA PHE A 95 -25.65 -12.00 6.24
C PHE A 95 -25.01 -12.06 7.63
N SER A 96 -25.08 -13.22 8.28
CA SER A 96 -24.60 -13.39 9.66
C SER A 96 -23.09 -13.63 9.71
N ILE A 97 -22.49 -13.38 10.88
CA ILE A 97 -21.08 -13.67 11.14
C ILE A 97 -20.80 -15.16 10.91
N HIS A 98 -21.70 -16.05 11.34
CA HIS A 98 -21.54 -17.48 11.11
C HIS A 98 -21.51 -17.83 9.62
N GLN A 99 -22.38 -17.23 8.81
CA GLN A 99 -22.37 -17.41 7.35
C GLN A 99 -21.06 -16.90 6.70
N LEU A 100 -20.44 -15.83 7.23
CA LEU A 100 -19.11 -15.38 6.77
C LEU A 100 -18.06 -16.45 7.02
N TYR A 101 -18.04 -17.02 8.23
CA TYR A 101 -17.11 -18.09 8.56
C TYR A 101 -17.34 -19.34 7.70
N THR A 102 -18.58 -19.82 7.57
CA THR A 102 -18.89 -20.98 6.73
C THR A 102 -18.51 -20.75 5.26
N MET A 103 -18.74 -19.54 4.73
CA MET A 103 -18.34 -19.20 3.37
C MET A 103 -16.80 -19.20 3.21
N ALA A 104 -16.07 -18.65 4.19
CA ALA A 104 -14.61 -18.68 4.19
C ALA A 104 -14.06 -20.10 4.30
N GLU A 105 -14.68 -20.98 5.09
CA GLU A 105 -14.33 -22.39 5.17
C GLU A 105 -14.58 -23.11 3.84
N SER A 106 -15.75 -22.92 3.24
CA SER A 106 -16.12 -23.54 1.95
C SER A 106 -15.24 -23.12 0.78
N PHE A 107 -14.50 -22.00 0.89
CA PHE A 107 -13.53 -21.62 -0.11
C PHE A 107 -12.32 -22.57 -0.15
N PHE A 108 -11.98 -23.19 0.98
CA PHE A 108 -10.82 -24.07 1.12
C PHE A 108 -11.15 -25.57 1.05
N THR A 109 -12.43 -25.95 1.18
CA THR A 109 -12.90 -27.34 1.15
C THR A 109 -13.71 -27.63 -0.10
#